data_AF-A0A346XU10-F1
#
_entry.id   AF-A0A346XU10-F1
#
_cell.length_a   1.000
_cell.length_b   1.000
_cell.length_c   1.000
_cell.angle_alpha   90.00
_cell.angle_beta   90.00
_cell.angle_gamma   90.00
#
_symmetry.space_group_name_H-M   'P 1'
#
loop_
_entity.id
_entity.type
_entity.pdbx_description
1 polymer ?
#
loop_
_entity_poly.entity_id
_entity_poly.type
_entity_poly.pdbx_seq_one_letter_code
_entity_poly.pdbx_strand_id
1 'polypeptide(L)'
;MLILSALSLLLVGVIAPAGAQGSDTSSTWFTDAEGDATAFVVEGLPLPSQASLDLVEGTVDFDHATKELVFEVGVLDLTGSPAVGAAGNTYYVNFSVANGIFGGSGRFFASGTQHVVDADRFTLGSFDENGLRSTVGPISGSFDADTDVVTLRVPASMIASEGVPLEAGSTVGSDGLLAQRYLGSSLTGGATPTADLADGGSSYTVPHPDADGDGFRADVDCDDDDPSVNPGADEVAGDGIDNNCDGQVDE
;
A
#
# COMPACT_ATOMS: atom_id res chain seq x y z
N MET A 1 19.73 -63.85 -15.46
CA MET A 1 18.53 -63.67 -14.63
C MET A 1 18.66 -62.30 -13.98
N LEU A 2 17.95 -61.30 -14.54
CA LEU A 2 17.94 -59.93 -14.04
C LEU A 2 17.29 -59.90 -12.65
N ILE A 3 17.90 -59.24 -11.68
CA ILE A 3 17.19 -58.72 -10.51
C ILE A 3 17.47 -57.22 -10.46
N LEU A 4 16.46 -56.46 -10.88
CA LEU A 4 16.34 -55.01 -10.77
C LEU A 4 16.15 -54.69 -9.29
N SER A 5 17.09 -53.96 -8.67
CA SER A 5 16.92 -53.40 -7.33
C SER A 5 16.38 -51.97 -7.47
N ALA A 6 15.12 -51.77 -7.06
CA ALA A 6 14.44 -50.49 -7.08
C ALA A 6 15.11 -49.49 -6.12
N LEU A 7 15.40 -48.30 -6.65
CA LEU A 7 15.86 -47.12 -5.92
C LEU A 7 14.61 -46.45 -5.32
N SER A 8 14.43 -46.53 -3.99
CA SER A 8 13.41 -45.74 -3.28
C SER A 8 13.79 -44.26 -3.31
N LEU A 9 13.08 -43.49 -4.13
CA LEU A 9 13.12 -42.04 -4.15
C LEU A 9 12.32 -41.54 -2.95
N LEU A 10 13.00 -41.07 -1.91
CA LEU A 10 12.38 -40.41 -0.76
C LEU A 10 12.03 -38.98 -1.18
N LEU A 11 10.79 -38.77 -1.63
CA LEU A 11 10.24 -37.44 -1.88
C LEU A 11 9.93 -36.80 -0.52
N VAL A 12 10.86 -36.00 0.00
CA VAL A 12 10.57 -35.11 1.13
C VAL A 12 9.66 -34.00 0.57
N GLY A 13 8.36 -34.19 0.74
CA GLY A 13 7.37 -33.16 0.50
C GLY A 13 7.67 -31.98 1.40
N VAL A 14 8.04 -30.85 0.78
CA VAL A 14 7.99 -29.55 1.44
C VAL A 14 6.51 -29.28 1.69
N ILE A 15 6.09 -29.46 2.94
CA ILE A 15 4.78 -29.00 3.40
C ILE A 15 4.90 -27.48 3.44
N ALA A 16 4.41 -26.81 2.40
CA ALA A 16 4.09 -25.40 2.46
C ALA A 16 3.06 -25.21 3.58
N PRO A 17 3.19 -24.21 4.47
CA PRO A 17 2.14 -23.92 5.43
C PRO A 17 0.87 -23.55 4.67
N ALA A 18 -0.23 -24.19 5.06
CA ALA A 18 -1.56 -23.84 4.59
C ALA A 18 -1.97 -22.47 5.15
N GLY A 19 -2.58 -21.65 4.30
CA GLY A 19 -3.33 -20.45 4.70
C GLY A 19 -2.56 -19.13 4.63
N ALA A 20 -2.28 -18.67 3.41
CA ALA A 20 -2.19 -17.25 3.08
C ALA A 20 -2.56 -17.11 1.60
N GLN A 21 -3.84 -17.26 1.29
CA GLN A 21 -4.41 -16.83 0.01
C GLN A 21 -4.86 -15.38 0.19
N GLY A 22 -4.55 -14.52 -0.78
CA GLY A 22 -5.00 -13.14 -0.84
C GLY A 22 -3.94 -12.06 -0.61
N SER A 23 -2.75 -12.14 -1.25
CA SER A 23 -2.17 -10.90 -1.76
C SER A 23 -2.85 -10.68 -3.10
N ASP A 24 -3.85 -9.81 -3.13
CA ASP A 24 -4.27 -9.28 -4.40
C ASP A 24 -3.06 -8.65 -5.10
N THR A 25 -3.05 -8.71 -6.43
CA THR A 25 -1.84 -8.39 -7.18
C THR A 25 -1.44 -6.93 -6.94
N SER A 26 -0.26 -6.71 -6.35
CA SER A 26 0.37 -5.40 -6.23
C SER A 26 0.28 -4.65 -7.56
N SER A 27 -0.27 -3.44 -7.56
CA SER A 27 -0.36 -2.63 -8.78
C SER A 27 0.78 -1.64 -8.82
N THR A 28 1.47 -1.54 -9.96
CA THR A 28 2.28 -0.37 -10.25
C THR A 28 1.38 0.86 -10.14
N TRP A 29 1.77 1.77 -9.27
CA TRP A 29 0.96 2.92 -8.90
C TRP A 29 1.61 4.21 -9.35
N PHE A 30 2.92 4.22 -9.54
CA PHE A 30 3.61 5.23 -10.34
C PHE A 30 4.95 4.70 -10.87
N THR A 31 5.46 5.41 -11.87
CA THR A 31 6.82 5.25 -12.40
C THR A 31 7.43 6.63 -12.56
N ASP A 32 8.66 6.80 -12.11
CA ASP A 32 9.44 8.04 -12.23
C ASP A 32 10.50 7.86 -13.33
N ALA A 33 10.81 8.94 -14.05
CA ALA A 33 11.88 8.94 -15.03
C ALA A 33 13.22 9.25 -14.35
N GLU A 34 14.17 8.32 -14.46
CA GLU A 34 15.52 8.46 -13.88
C GLU A 34 16.15 9.86 -14.14
N GLY A 35 16.54 10.53 -13.06
CA GLY A 35 17.30 11.77 -13.05
C GLY A 35 16.46 13.05 -12.97
N ASP A 36 15.18 12.96 -12.63
CA ASP A 36 14.29 14.12 -12.55
C ASP A 36 14.17 14.73 -11.13
N ALA A 37 14.69 14.03 -10.09
CA ALA A 37 14.76 14.48 -8.69
C ALA A 37 14.90 15.99 -8.57
N THR A 38 13.81 16.66 -8.18
CA THR A 38 13.83 18.10 -7.97
C THR A 38 14.00 18.40 -6.47
N ALA A 39 15.15 18.98 -6.15
CA ALA A 39 15.44 19.42 -4.80
C ALA A 39 14.51 20.55 -4.32
N PHE A 40 14.36 20.61 -3.00
CA PHE A 40 13.74 21.71 -2.29
C PHE A 40 14.60 22.99 -2.39
N VAL A 41 13.96 24.12 -2.70
CA VAL A 41 14.54 25.47 -2.51
C VAL A 41 14.00 26.00 -1.18
N VAL A 42 14.80 25.91 -0.11
CA VAL A 42 14.60 26.78 1.07
C VAL A 42 15.26 28.11 0.74
N GLU A 43 14.59 29.24 0.97
CA GLU A 43 15.09 30.57 0.59
C GLU A 43 16.59 30.75 0.86
N GLY A 44 17.35 31.03 -0.21
CA GLY A 44 18.73 31.47 -0.14
C GLY A 44 19.74 30.58 -0.88
N LEU A 45 19.50 29.28 -1.04
CA LEU A 45 20.32 28.39 -1.86
C LEU A 45 19.47 27.21 -2.37
N PRO A 46 19.50 26.86 -3.68
CA PRO A 46 18.98 25.57 -4.09
C PRO A 46 19.79 24.49 -3.38
N LEU A 47 19.13 23.59 -2.65
CA LEU A 47 19.79 22.35 -2.29
C LEU A 47 20.07 21.62 -3.61
N PRO A 48 21.27 21.06 -3.84
CA PRO A 48 21.46 20.23 -5.02
C PRO A 48 20.49 19.05 -4.94
N SER A 49 19.77 18.77 -6.02
CA SER A 49 19.06 17.50 -6.17
C SER A 49 20.02 16.39 -5.78
N GLN A 50 19.59 15.56 -4.83
CA GLN A 50 20.36 14.39 -4.43
C GLN A 50 19.84 13.28 -5.31
N ALA A 51 20.53 13.00 -6.42
CA ALA A 51 20.14 11.93 -7.33
C ALA A 51 19.94 10.59 -6.59
N SER A 52 20.66 10.34 -5.49
CA SER A 52 20.45 9.14 -4.66
C SER A 52 19.06 9.06 -4.02
N LEU A 53 18.31 10.16 -3.94
CA LEU A 53 16.96 10.22 -3.37
C LEU A 53 15.87 10.31 -4.42
N ASP A 54 16.23 10.15 -5.69
CA ASP A 54 15.29 10.07 -6.80
C ASP A 54 14.37 8.87 -6.61
N LEU A 55 13.09 9.04 -6.94
CA LEU A 55 12.16 7.92 -6.93
C LEU A 55 12.39 7.13 -8.24
N VAL A 56 11.94 5.87 -8.25
CA VAL A 56 12.08 5.03 -9.45
C VAL A 56 10.73 4.48 -9.84
N GLU A 57 10.09 3.81 -8.89
CA GLU A 57 8.74 3.29 -9.06
C GLU A 57 8.08 3.20 -7.69
N GLY A 58 6.77 3.02 -7.69
CA GLY A 58 6.15 2.50 -6.49
C GLY A 58 4.88 1.77 -6.78
N THR A 59 4.61 0.84 -5.88
CA THR A 59 3.47 -0.04 -5.91
C THR A 59 2.58 0.26 -4.70
N VAL A 60 1.31 -0.10 -4.87
CA VAL A 60 0.39 -0.18 -3.75
C VAL A 60 -0.29 -1.54 -3.79
N ASP A 61 -0.48 -2.10 -2.61
CA ASP A 61 -1.23 -3.31 -2.36
C ASP A 61 -2.08 -3.16 -1.09
N PHE A 62 -3.10 -3.98 -0.95
CA PHE A 62 -3.91 -4.10 0.25
C PHE A 62 -3.68 -5.46 0.89
N ASP A 63 -3.02 -5.47 2.05
CA ASP A 63 -2.81 -6.67 2.84
C ASP A 63 -4.11 -7.00 3.58
N HIS A 64 -4.83 -8.01 3.08
CA HIS A 64 -6.12 -8.44 3.63
C HIS A 64 -6.00 -9.05 5.03
N ALA A 65 -4.84 -9.61 5.39
CA ALA A 65 -4.63 -10.23 6.68
C ALA A 65 -4.42 -9.18 7.77
N THR A 66 -3.65 -8.13 7.48
CA THR A 66 -3.39 -7.03 8.42
C THR A 66 -4.37 -5.86 8.28
N LYS A 67 -5.16 -5.82 7.20
CA LYS A 67 -6.04 -4.70 6.82
C LYS A 67 -5.26 -3.39 6.65
N GLU A 68 -4.13 -3.47 5.94
CA GLU A 68 -3.24 -2.34 5.70
C GLU A 68 -3.08 -2.07 4.20
N LEU A 69 -3.07 -0.80 3.80
CA LEU A 69 -2.48 -0.40 2.52
C LEU A 69 -0.96 -0.42 2.66
N VAL A 70 -0.30 -1.19 1.81
CA VAL A 70 1.15 -1.32 1.76
C VAL A 70 1.64 -0.55 0.54
N PHE A 71 2.42 0.49 0.78
CA PHE A 71 3.11 1.24 -0.26
C PHE A 71 4.58 0.81 -0.27
N GLU A 72 5.07 0.37 -1.41
CA GLU A 72 6.49 0.13 -1.64
C GLU A 72 6.98 1.18 -2.63
N VAL A 73 7.96 1.96 -2.19
CA VAL A 73 8.54 3.07 -2.96
C VAL A 73 9.99 2.73 -3.24
N GLY A 74 10.28 2.41 -4.49
CA GLY A 74 11.62 2.24 -4.99
C GLY A 74 12.31 3.60 -5.12
N VAL A 75 13.54 3.67 -4.65
CA VAL A 75 14.38 4.87 -4.76
C VAL A 75 15.73 4.51 -5.36
N LEU A 76 16.46 5.49 -5.88
CA LEU A 76 17.68 5.21 -6.61
C LEU A 76 18.81 4.64 -5.73
N ASP A 77 18.94 5.10 -4.48
CA ASP A 77 19.97 4.63 -3.54
C ASP A 77 19.65 5.01 -2.07
N LEU A 78 19.25 4.03 -1.25
CA LEU A 78 19.04 4.17 0.20
C LEU A 78 20.31 4.01 1.03
N THR A 79 21.42 3.59 0.44
CA THR A 79 22.70 3.42 1.15
C THR A 79 23.34 4.78 1.49
N GLY A 80 22.94 5.83 0.77
CA GLY A 80 23.39 7.20 0.98
C GLY A 80 23.02 7.76 2.35
N SER A 81 24.00 7.79 3.27
CA SER A 81 23.83 8.43 4.58
C SER A 81 23.54 9.93 4.44
N PRO A 82 22.59 10.51 5.21
CA PRO A 82 22.37 11.95 5.22
C PRO A 82 23.65 12.70 5.57
N ALA A 83 23.89 13.85 4.92
CA ALA A 83 25.08 14.66 5.16
C ALA A 83 25.22 15.04 6.65
N VAL A 84 26.46 15.21 7.12
CA VAL A 84 26.75 15.60 8.52
C VAL A 84 25.97 16.88 8.88
N GLY A 85 25.04 16.78 9.83
CA GLY A 85 24.15 17.88 10.25
C GLY A 85 22.73 17.85 9.68
N ALA A 86 22.41 16.89 8.80
CA ALA A 86 21.04 16.63 8.33
C ALA A 86 20.19 16.02 9.45
N ALA A 87 18.88 16.33 9.45
CA ALA A 87 17.94 15.73 10.40
C ALA A 87 17.57 14.31 9.97
N GLY A 88 17.52 14.05 8.66
CA GLY A 88 17.15 12.77 8.07
C GLY A 88 16.76 12.89 6.60
N ASN A 89 16.40 11.77 5.99
CA ASN A 89 15.72 11.70 4.69
C ASN A 89 14.23 11.42 4.94
N THR A 90 13.32 12.14 4.28
CA THR A 90 11.87 11.91 4.43
C THR A 90 11.23 11.65 3.07
N TYR A 91 10.43 10.60 3.00
CA TYR A 91 9.71 10.20 1.79
C TYR A 91 8.21 10.38 2.06
N TYR A 92 7.51 11.04 1.14
CA TYR A 92 6.07 11.25 1.20
C TYR A 92 5.36 10.60 0.03
N VAL A 93 4.28 9.93 0.37
CA VAL A 93 3.29 9.40 -0.55
C VAL A 93 1.99 10.14 -0.28
N ASN A 94 1.51 10.97 -1.21
CA ASN A 94 0.16 11.56 -1.10
C ASN A 94 -0.82 10.71 -1.92
N PHE A 95 -1.98 10.44 -1.34
CA PHE A 95 -3.02 9.63 -1.97
C PHE A 95 -4.40 10.14 -1.61
N SER A 96 -5.34 9.91 -2.51
CA SER A 96 -6.76 10.06 -2.24
C SER A 96 -7.40 8.69 -2.06
N VAL A 97 -8.44 8.65 -1.22
CA VAL A 97 -9.35 7.51 -1.13
C VAL A 97 -10.73 8.00 -1.50
N ALA A 98 -11.41 7.29 -2.40
CA ALA A 98 -12.77 7.59 -2.84
C ALA A 98 -13.64 6.34 -2.82
N ASN A 99 -14.84 6.47 -2.25
CA ASN A 99 -15.78 5.37 -2.03
C ASN A 99 -17.06 5.56 -2.85
N GLY A 100 -17.01 5.33 -4.16
CA GLY A 100 -18.20 5.36 -5.04
C GLY A 100 -19.05 6.64 -4.95
N ILE A 101 -20.34 6.54 -5.30
CA ILE A 101 -21.27 7.70 -5.39
C ILE A 101 -21.83 8.11 -4.00
N PHE A 102 -21.82 7.20 -3.03
CA PHE A 102 -22.45 7.40 -1.72
C PHE A 102 -21.48 7.40 -0.52
N GLY A 103 -20.19 7.11 -0.73
CA GLY A 103 -19.17 7.13 0.31
C GLY A 103 -18.33 8.41 0.32
N GLY A 104 -17.64 8.67 1.43
CA GLY A 104 -16.76 9.83 1.58
C GLY A 104 -15.52 9.75 0.67
N SER A 105 -14.93 10.91 0.37
CA SER A 105 -13.59 11.02 -0.19
C SER A 105 -12.66 11.71 0.80
N GLY A 106 -11.40 11.29 0.84
CA GLY A 106 -10.38 11.86 1.71
C GLY A 106 -9.04 11.94 1.02
N ARG A 107 -8.22 12.89 1.47
CA ARG A 107 -6.85 13.07 0.99
C ARG A 107 -5.91 12.85 2.16
N PHE A 108 -4.87 12.07 1.91
CA PHE A 108 -3.96 11.59 2.92
C PHE A 108 -2.51 11.72 2.45
N PHE A 109 -1.60 11.71 3.42
CA PHE A 109 -0.19 11.47 3.15
C PHE A 109 0.36 10.45 4.13
N ALA A 110 1.09 9.47 3.61
CA ALA A 110 1.96 8.61 4.40
C ALA A 110 3.39 9.12 4.27
N SER A 111 4.15 9.06 5.36
CA SER A 111 5.55 9.48 5.34
C SER A 111 6.44 8.55 6.14
N GLY A 112 7.64 8.30 5.63
CA GLY A 112 8.72 7.63 6.33
C GLY A 112 9.91 8.59 6.44
N THR A 113 10.43 8.81 7.64
CA THR A 113 11.62 9.62 7.89
C THR A 113 12.72 8.75 8.48
N GLN A 114 13.78 8.57 7.70
CA GLN A 114 15.00 7.91 8.10
C GLN A 114 15.81 8.90 8.95
N HIS A 115 15.98 8.61 10.23
CA HIS A 115 16.72 9.47 11.16
C HIS A 115 18.13 8.91 11.39
N VAL A 116 19.14 9.79 11.38
CA VAL A 116 20.54 9.37 11.61
C VAL A 116 20.86 9.19 13.11
N VAL A 117 20.13 9.92 13.95
CA VAL A 117 20.42 10.06 15.39
C VAL A 117 19.33 9.47 16.30
N ASP A 118 18.11 9.38 15.79
CA ASP A 118 16.93 8.87 16.49
C ASP A 118 16.42 7.63 15.75
N ALA A 119 15.42 6.96 16.33
CA ALA A 119 14.67 5.94 15.60
C ALA A 119 13.93 6.55 14.40
N ASP A 120 13.83 5.77 13.33
CA ASP A 120 13.02 6.09 12.16
C ASP A 120 11.56 6.36 12.55
N ARG A 121 10.91 7.26 11.81
CA ARG A 121 9.54 7.70 12.10
C ARG A 121 8.67 7.52 10.88
N PHE A 122 7.52 6.88 11.09
CA PHE A 122 6.51 6.71 10.07
C PHE A 122 5.20 7.33 10.54
N THR A 123 4.56 8.14 9.69
CA THR A 123 3.38 8.93 10.08
C THR A 123 2.36 8.98 8.95
N LEU A 124 1.08 8.84 9.32
CA LEU A 124 -0.06 9.16 8.49
C LEU A 124 -0.58 10.56 8.85
N GLY A 125 -0.95 11.32 7.84
CA GLY A 125 -1.69 12.56 7.98
C GLY A 125 -2.82 12.69 6.95
N SER A 126 -3.69 13.66 7.20
CA SER A 126 -4.83 14.01 6.35
C SER A 126 -4.72 15.45 5.86
N PHE A 127 -5.43 15.77 4.79
CA PHE A 127 -5.62 17.15 4.33
C PHE A 127 -7.07 17.56 4.57
N ASP A 128 -7.27 18.75 5.14
CA ASP A 128 -8.61 19.34 5.22
C ASP A 128 -9.08 19.89 3.86
N GLU A 129 -10.31 20.42 3.84
CA GLU A 129 -10.92 21.04 2.64
C GLU A 129 -10.12 22.22 2.06
N ASN A 130 -9.25 22.84 2.88
CA ASN A 130 -8.38 23.96 2.49
C ASN A 130 -6.97 23.49 2.08
N GLY A 131 -6.71 22.17 2.10
CA GLY A 131 -5.39 21.59 1.82
C GLY A 131 -4.39 21.74 2.97
N LEU A 132 -4.85 22.07 4.18
CA LEU A 132 -3.99 22.11 5.36
C LEU A 132 -3.73 20.69 5.87
N ARG A 133 -2.46 20.41 6.19
CA ARG A 133 -2.02 19.11 6.70
C ARG A 133 -2.34 18.97 8.18
N SER A 134 -2.92 17.84 8.57
CA SER A 134 -3.07 17.39 9.96
C SER A 134 -2.36 16.05 10.15
N THR A 135 -1.85 15.78 11.35
CA THR A 135 -1.27 14.48 11.70
C THR A 135 -2.39 13.59 12.24
N VAL A 136 -2.56 12.40 11.65
CA VAL A 136 -3.50 11.38 12.13
C VAL A 136 -2.82 10.54 13.21
N GLY A 137 -1.64 9.99 12.92
CA GLY A 137 -0.92 9.18 13.89
C GLY A 137 0.30 8.45 13.34
N PRO A 138 1.03 7.74 14.22
CA PRO A 138 2.15 6.91 13.81
C PRO A 138 1.65 5.67 13.05
N ILE A 139 2.40 5.27 12.03
CA ILE A 139 2.17 4.03 11.27
C ILE A 139 3.42 3.13 11.33
N SER A 140 3.38 1.97 10.68
CA SER A 140 4.55 1.09 10.54
C SER A 140 5.19 1.22 9.16
N GLY A 141 6.45 0.77 9.04
CA GLY A 141 7.22 0.87 7.82
C GLY A 141 8.67 0.42 7.99
N SER A 142 9.42 0.45 6.90
CA SER A 142 10.84 0.07 6.87
C SER A 142 11.61 0.79 5.77
N PHE A 143 12.92 0.86 5.95
CA PHE A 143 13.90 1.24 4.94
C PHE A 143 14.78 0.03 4.65
N ASP A 144 14.69 -0.53 3.45
CA ASP A 144 15.52 -1.66 3.01
C ASP A 144 16.61 -1.15 2.05
N ALA A 145 17.84 -1.04 2.57
CA ALA A 145 18.99 -0.56 1.81
C ALA A 145 19.61 -1.64 0.90
N ASP A 146 19.21 -2.91 1.03
CA ASP A 146 19.67 -3.97 0.13
C ASP A 146 18.84 -3.99 -1.17
N THR A 147 17.58 -3.57 -1.09
CA THR A 147 16.66 -3.49 -2.24
C THR A 147 16.32 -2.08 -2.69
N ASP A 148 16.82 -1.05 -1.99
CA ASP A 148 16.49 0.36 -2.21
C ASP A 148 14.97 0.65 -2.17
N VAL A 149 14.25 0.00 -1.22
CA VAL A 149 12.80 0.13 -1.07
C VAL A 149 12.44 0.76 0.28
N VAL A 150 11.53 1.73 0.24
CA VAL A 150 10.83 2.27 1.42
C VAL A 150 9.44 1.64 1.49
N THR A 151 9.12 0.98 2.60
CA THR A 151 7.79 0.40 2.84
C THR A 151 7.02 1.26 3.83
N LEU A 152 5.79 1.64 3.49
CA LEU A 152 4.85 2.32 4.38
C LEU A 152 3.59 1.46 4.52
N ARG A 153 3.17 1.18 5.75
CA ARG A 153 1.99 0.36 6.04
C ARG A 153 0.94 1.21 6.73
N VAL A 154 -0.17 1.47 6.06
CA VAL A 154 -1.24 2.34 6.53
C VAL A 154 -2.45 1.50 6.93
N PRO A 155 -2.78 1.40 8.22
CA PRO A 155 -3.97 0.66 8.66
C PRO A 155 -5.26 1.30 8.14
N ALA A 156 -6.14 0.49 7.54
CA ALA A 156 -7.44 0.93 7.05
C ALA A 156 -8.26 1.63 8.14
N SER A 157 -8.15 1.17 9.39
CA SER A 157 -8.83 1.77 10.54
C SER A 157 -8.45 3.23 10.80
N MET A 158 -7.22 3.64 10.45
CA MET A 158 -6.81 5.05 10.62
C MET A 158 -7.44 5.93 9.55
N ILE A 159 -7.54 5.45 8.31
CA ILE A 159 -8.26 6.15 7.23
C ILE A 159 -9.75 6.26 7.59
N ALA A 160 -10.34 5.18 8.11
CA ALA A 160 -11.72 5.16 8.59
C ALA A 160 -11.97 6.14 9.74
N SER A 161 -10.98 6.37 10.61
CA SER A 161 -11.09 7.33 11.72
C SER A 161 -11.21 8.79 11.25
N GLU A 162 -10.76 9.08 10.03
CA GLU A 162 -10.93 10.37 9.36
C GLU A 162 -12.26 10.47 8.60
N GLY A 163 -13.18 9.49 8.79
CA GLY A 163 -14.51 9.47 8.17
C GLY A 163 -14.53 8.89 6.76
N VAL A 164 -13.45 8.21 6.34
CA VAL A 164 -13.32 7.61 5.01
C VAL A 164 -13.04 6.12 5.19
N PRO A 165 -14.08 5.27 5.35
CA PRO A 165 -13.88 3.83 5.49
C PRO A 165 -13.19 3.28 4.24
N LEU A 166 -12.21 2.38 4.41
CA LEU A 166 -11.56 1.73 3.28
C LEU A 166 -12.14 0.33 3.18
N GLU A 167 -12.90 0.10 2.11
CA GLU A 167 -13.63 -1.14 1.87
C GLU A 167 -13.22 -1.74 0.52
N ALA A 168 -13.64 -2.97 0.26
CA ALA A 168 -13.50 -3.53 -1.07
C ALA A 168 -14.24 -2.66 -2.11
N GLY A 169 -13.61 -2.45 -3.25
CA GLY A 169 -14.08 -1.51 -4.28
C GLY A 169 -13.70 -0.04 -4.05
N SER A 170 -13.14 0.33 -2.89
CA SER A 170 -12.59 1.68 -2.68
C SER A 170 -11.49 1.98 -3.69
N THR A 171 -11.48 3.19 -4.25
CA THR A 171 -10.41 3.62 -5.16
C THR A 171 -9.36 4.44 -4.39
N VAL A 172 -8.12 3.99 -4.46
CA VAL A 172 -6.93 4.70 -3.98
C VAL A 172 -6.24 5.38 -5.17
N GLY A 173 -6.36 6.70 -5.25
CA GLY A 173 -5.76 7.50 -6.32
C GLY A 173 -4.40 8.07 -5.91
N SER A 174 -3.45 8.10 -6.86
CA SER A 174 -2.20 8.86 -6.65
C SER A 174 -2.50 10.36 -6.70
N ASP A 175 -2.27 11.08 -5.60
CA ASP A 175 -2.51 12.53 -5.49
C ASP A 175 -1.20 13.33 -5.62
N GLY A 176 -0.22 12.76 -6.31
CA GLY A 176 1.15 13.26 -6.45
C GLY A 176 2.09 12.74 -5.34
N LEU A 177 3.33 12.43 -5.70
CA LEU A 177 4.33 11.90 -4.79
C LEU A 177 5.50 12.87 -4.59
N LEU A 178 6.17 12.78 -3.43
CA LEU A 178 7.23 13.71 -3.04
C LEU A 178 8.31 13.03 -2.19
N ALA A 179 9.54 12.89 -2.68
CA ALA A 179 10.71 12.57 -1.85
C ALA A 179 11.45 13.85 -1.44
N GLN A 180 11.85 13.99 -0.17
CA GLN A 180 12.48 15.22 0.36
C GLN A 180 13.59 14.94 1.40
N ARG A 181 14.73 15.63 1.29
CA ARG A 181 15.77 15.62 2.35
C ARG A 181 15.64 16.84 3.25
N TYR A 182 15.53 16.63 4.57
CA TYR A 182 15.51 17.73 5.55
C TYR A 182 16.90 18.05 6.09
N LEU A 183 17.37 19.26 5.79
CA LEU A 183 18.53 19.87 6.44
C LEU A 183 18.06 20.85 7.52
N GLY A 184 17.92 20.37 8.77
CA GLY A 184 17.48 21.18 9.91
C GLY A 184 15.97 21.20 10.15
N SER A 185 15.59 21.63 11.36
CA SER A 185 14.21 21.61 11.86
C SER A 185 13.42 22.85 11.42
N SER A 186 12.49 22.73 10.48
CA SER A 186 11.18 23.42 10.45
C SER A 186 10.64 23.63 9.02
N LEU A 187 9.41 23.18 8.79
CA LEU A 187 8.57 23.41 7.60
C LEU A 187 7.85 24.77 7.62
N THR A 188 8.45 25.83 8.17
CA THR A 188 7.77 27.14 8.30
C THR A 188 7.90 28.06 7.08
N GLY A 189 8.42 27.58 5.95
CA GLY A 189 8.56 28.35 4.72
C GLY A 189 7.83 27.65 3.58
N GLY A 190 6.77 28.26 3.06
CA GLY A 190 6.00 27.75 1.93
C GLY A 190 6.90 27.48 0.73
N ALA A 191 7.23 26.21 0.53
CA ALA A 191 7.94 25.74 -0.64
C ALA A 191 6.93 25.27 -1.68
N THR A 192 7.19 25.64 -2.93
CA THR A 192 6.53 25.01 -4.07
C THR A 192 7.32 23.74 -4.41
N PRO A 193 6.80 22.54 -4.10
CA PRO A 193 7.39 21.33 -4.64
C PRO A 193 7.31 21.41 -6.16
N THR A 194 8.36 20.99 -6.84
CA THR A 194 8.13 20.39 -8.15
C THR A 194 7.97 18.92 -7.81
N ALA A 195 6.72 18.47 -7.71
CA ALA A 195 6.49 17.05 -7.52
C ALA A 195 7.01 16.37 -8.80
N ASP A 196 7.78 15.29 -8.63
CA ASP A 196 7.69 14.25 -9.64
C ASP A 196 6.22 13.77 -9.58
N LEU A 197 5.45 14.29 -10.54
CA LEU A 197 4.07 13.93 -10.69
C LEU A 197 4.09 12.58 -11.37
N ALA A 198 4.18 11.53 -10.56
CA ALA A 198 3.50 10.27 -10.84
C ALA A 198 2.25 10.60 -11.65
N ASP A 199 2.20 10.12 -12.91
CA ASP A 199 1.15 10.47 -13.86
C ASP A 199 -0.19 10.46 -13.12
N GLY A 200 -0.82 11.64 -12.99
CA GLY A 200 -1.90 11.93 -12.03
C GLY A 200 -3.22 11.20 -12.32
N GLY A 201 -3.15 10.04 -12.98
CA GLY A 201 -4.25 9.14 -13.31
C GLY A 201 -4.06 7.70 -12.84
N SER A 202 -3.02 7.37 -12.08
CA SER A 202 -2.85 6.01 -11.55
C SER A 202 -3.76 5.78 -10.35
N SER A 203 -4.62 4.77 -10.45
CA SER A 203 -5.57 4.39 -9.41
C SER A 203 -5.47 2.91 -9.12
N TYR A 204 -5.38 2.57 -7.84
CA TYR A 204 -5.55 1.20 -7.34
C TYR A 204 -6.97 1.04 -6.81
N THR A 205 -7.65 -0.02 -7.20
CA THR A 205 -8.96 -0.36 -6.60
C THR A 205 -8.70 -1.41 -5.55
N VAL A 206 -9.12 -1.13 -4.31
CA VAL A 206 -9.08 -2.13 -3.24
C VAL A 206 -9.89 -3.32 -3.73
N PRO A 207 -9.26 -4.47 -3.87
CA PRO A 207 -9.85 -5.62 -4.52
C PRO A 207 -10.94 -6.26 -3.65
N HIS A 208 -11.90 -6.91 -4.31
CA HIS A 208 -12.84 -7.81 -3.66
C HIS A 208 -12.13 -9.17 -3.55
N PRO A 209 -11.72 -9.58 -2.34
CA PRO A 209 -11.06 -10.86 -2.15
C PRO A 209 -12.03 -12.00 -2.50
N ASP A 210 -11.45 -13.18 -2.69
CA ASP A 210 -12.11 -14.47 -2.80
C ASP A 210 -11.49 -15.27 -1.63
N ALA A 211 -12.04 -15.11 -0.44
CA ALA A 211 -11.37 -15.55 0.79
C ALA A 211 -11.48 -17.07 1.02
N ASP A 212 -12.51 -17.71 0.46
CA ASP A 212 -12.71 -19.15 0.51
C ASP A 212 -12.17 -19.91 -0.71
N GLY A 213 -11.85 -19.21 -1.81
CA GLY A 213 -11.18 -19.73 -2.99
C GLY A 213 -12.10 -20.48 -3.96
N ASP A 214 -13.40 -20.21 -3.95
CA ASP A 214 -14.37 -20.88 -4.81
C ASP A 214 -14.53 -20.26 -6.21
N GLY A 215 -13.87 -19.12 -6.44
CA GLY A 215 -13.85 -18.40 -7.71
C GLY A 215 -14.90 -17.30 -7.83
N PHE A 216 -15.70 -17.07 -6.80
CA PHE A 216 -16.53 -15.90 -6.61
C PHE A 216 -15.83 -14.93 -5.65
N ARG A 217 -16.14 -13.64 -5.78
CA ARG A 217 -15.50 -12.60 -4.98
C ARG A 217 -16.50 -12.08 -3.96
N ALA A 218 -16.04 -11.54 -2.85
CA ALA A 218 -16.85 -10.97 -1.78
C ALA A 218 -17.93 -9.93 -2.21
N ASP A 219 -17.86 -9.34 -3.42
CA ASP A 219 -18.92 -8.46 -3.95
C ASP A 219 -20.12 -9.20 -4.55
N VAL A 220 -19.93 -10.45 -4.94
CA VAL A 220 -20.97 -11.33 -5.47
C VAL A 220 -21.25 -12.52 -4.55
N ASP A 221 -20.32 -12.84 -3.66
CA ASP A 221 -20.46 -13.89 -2.66
C ASP A 221 -21.17 -13.41 -1.39
N CYS A 222 -22.21 -14.13 -1.00
CA CYS A 222 -22.99 -13.83 0.19
C CYS A 222 -22.34 -14.38 1.48
N ASP A 223 -21.40 -15.32 1.38
CA ASP A 223 -20.58 -15.82 2.50
C ASP A 223 -19.16 -16.18 2.02
N ASP A 224 -18.32 -15.16 1.80
CA ASP A 224 -16.91 -15.25 1.34
C ASP A 224 -15.97 -16.05 2.29
N ASP A 225 -16.49 -16.58 3.40
CA ASP A 225 -15.78 -17.47 4.32
C ASP A 225 -16.14 -18.97 4.12
N ASP A 226 -17.13 -19.30 3.27
CA ASP A 226 -17.62 -20.67 3.00
C ASP A 226 -17.70 -20.97 1.49
N PRO A 227 -16.78 -21.79 0.94
CA PRO A 227 -16.70 -22.06 -0.50
C PRO A 227 -17.85 -22.92 -1.04
N SER A 228 -18.81 -23.29 -0.18
CA SER A 228 -20.05 -23.96 -0.56
C SER A 228 -21.25 -23.04 -0.69
N VAL A 229 -21.08 -21.75 -0.35
CA VAL A 229 -22.08 -20.69 -0.48
C VAL A 229 -21.54 -19.71 -1.50
N ASN A 230 -22.11 -19.68 -2.70
CA ASN A 230 -21.70 -18.79 -3.77
C ASN A 230 -22.71 -18.72 -4.91
N PRO A 231 -22.65 -17.73 -5.82
CA PRO A 231 -23.55 -17.60 -6.98
C PRO A 231 -23.63 -18.81 -7.93
N GLY A 232 -22.71 -19.76 -7.82
CA GLY A 232 -22.69 -21.00 -8.61
C GLY A 232 -23.15 -22.24 -7.86
N ALA A 233 -23.45 -22.15 -6.57
CA ALA A 233 -23.81 -23.28 -5.73
C ALA A 233 -25.26 -23.74 -5.97
N ASP A 234 -25.51 -25.02 -5.65
CA ASP A 234 -26.87 -25.57 -5.63
C ASP A 234 -27.52 -25.30 -4.26
N GLU A 235 -28.81 -24.98 -4.26
CA GLU A 235 -29.59 -24.80 -3.02
C GLU A 235 -29.71 -26.09 -2.20
N VAL A 236 -29.53 -25.98 -0.88
CA VAL A 236 -29.63 -27.07 0.08
C VAL A 236 -30.90 -26.91 0.93
N ALA A 237 -32.00 -27.42 0.39
CA ALA A 237 -33.31 -27.30 1.03
C ALA A 237 -33.34 -27.73 2.52
N GLY A 238 -33.68 -26.77 3.37
CA GLY A 238 -33.94 -26.94 4.80
C GLY A 238 -32.71 -26.74 5.70
N ASP A 239 -31.62 -26.19 5.17
CA ASP A 239 -30.48 -25.73 5.99
C ASP A 239 -30.65 -24.27 6.46
N GLY A 240 -31.54 -23.50 5.82
CA GLY A 240 -31.84 -22.11 6.15
C GLY A 240 -30.79 -21.11 5.69
N ILE A 241 -29.94 -21.48 4.73
CA ILE A 241 -28.90 -20.65 4.11
C ILE A 241 -29.33 -20.35 2.67
N ASP A 242 -28.98 -19.16 2.17
CA ASP A 242 -29.03 -18.84 0.73
C ASP A 242 -27.73 -19.38 0.13
N ASN A 243 -27.71 -20.62 -0.34
CA ASN A 243 -26.45 -21.22 -0.79
C ASN A 243 -26.00 -20.63 -2.13
N ASN A 244 -26.94 -20.22 -2.98
CA ASN A 244 -26.66 -19.75 -4.33
C ASN A 244 -26.59 -18.21 -4.45
N CYS A 245 -26.70 -17.49 -3.34
CA CYS A 245 -26.66 -16.03 -3.26
C CYS A 245 -27.65 -15.30 -4.19
N ASP A 246 -28.83 -15.88 -4.47
CA ASP A 246 -29.86 -15.27 -5.31
C ASP A 246 -30.83 -14.35 -4.53
N GLY A 247 -30.66 -14.29 -3.21
CA GLY A 247 -31.46 -13.46 -2.31
C GLY A 247 -32.73 -14.13 -1.82
N GLN A 248 -32.91 -15.42 -2.08
CA GLN A 248 -33.95 -16.26 -1.51
C GLN A 248 -33.32 -17.40 -0.69
N VAL A 249 -34.13 -18.14 0.07
CA VAL A 249 -33.64 -19.15 1.03
C VAL A 249 -34.53 -20.37 0.92
N ASP A 250 -33.91 -21.54 0.73
CA ASP A 250 -34.55 -22.86 0.68
C ASP A 250 -35.58 -23.03 -0.49
N GLU A 251 -35.16 -22.83 -1.76
CA GLU A 251 -36.02 -22.98 -2.98
C GLU A 251 -36.40 -24.41 -3.40
#